data_AF-A0A1Q3SYH2-F1
#
_entry.id   AF-A0A1Q3SYH2-F1
#
_cell.length_a   1.000
_cell.length_b   1.000
_cell.length_c   1.000
_cell.angle_alpha   90.00
_cell.angle_beta   90.00
_cell.angle_gamma   90.00
#
_symmetry.space_group_name_H-M   'P 1'
#
loop_
_entity.id
_entity.type
_entity.pdbx_description
1 polymer ?
#
loop_
_entity_poly.entity_id
_entity_poly.type
_entity_poly.pdbx_seq_one_letter_code
_entity_poly.pdbx_strand_id
1 'polypeptide(L)'
;MWHKKRVYSLIISGVAVLLFSNIVSANHVTYSVEYSTSSAKGPTLENAEIPAQIFRGGTPAGFFKIKPNSKDEFTVPNDYGKNIAIAAFSIKGQDKLHLTCSGNAYPGNHKIVIECTPK
;
A
#
# COMPACT_ATOMS: atom_id res chain seq x y z
N MET A 1 9.02 -12.56 79.71
CA MET A 1 8.28 -11.45 79.06
C MET A 1 8.92 -11.23 77.70
N TRP A 2 8.54 -11.95 76.64
CA TRP A 2 7.40 -11.73 75.70
C TRP A 2 7.39 -10.38 74.97
N HIS A 3 7.25 -10.48 73.63
CA HIS A 3 7.06 -9.45 72.59
C HIS A 3 8.35 -8.81 72.01
N LYS A 4 8.55 -8.65 70.70
CA LYS A 4 7.64 -8.66 69.54
C LYS A 4 8.47 -8.89 68.26
N LYS A 5 8.01 -9.80 67.39
CA LYS A 5 8.47 -9.93 66.00
C LYS A 5 8.29 -8.58 65.27
N ARG A 6 9.30 -8.14 64.50
CA ARG A 6 9.11 -7.18 63.40
C ARG A 6 9.70 -7.79 62.13
N VAL A 7 8.79 -8.34 61.34
CA VAL A 7 9.02 -8.74 59.94
C VAL A 7 9.09 -7.46 59.14
N TYR A 8 10.26 -7.15 58.57
CA TYR A 8 10.36 -6.12 57.54
C TYR A 8 10.20 -6.79 56.18
N SER A 9 8.95 -6.81 55.71
CA SER A 9 8.62 -6.98 54.30
C SER A 9 8.76 -5.60 53.66
N LEU A 10 9.78 -5.41 52.82
CA LEU A 10 9.96 -4.19 52.04
C LEU A 10 10.02 -4.54 50.55
N ILE A 11 8.80 -4.68 50.02
CA ILE A 11 8.30 -4.06 48.80
C ILE A 11 9.22 -4.10 47.57
N ILE A 12 8.92 -5.11 46.75
CA ILE A 12 8.99 -5.17 45.28
C ILE A 12 8.91 -3.77 44.65
N SER A 13 9.98 -3.34 43.97
CA SER A 13 9.92 -2.24 43.01
C SER A 13 10.27 -2.80 41.63
N GLY A 14 9.27 -3.41 40.99
CA GLY A 14 9.33 -3.77 39.59
C GLY A 14 9.20 -2.51 38.75
N VAL A 15 10.31 -2.09 38.14
CA VAL A 15 10.29 -1.03 37.12
C VAL A 15 9.62 -1.62 35.88
N ALA A 16 8.30 -1.46 35.77
CA ALA A 16 7.58 -1.73 34.53
C ALA A 16 7.90 -0.60 33.54
N VAL A 17 8.93 -0.80 32.71
CA VAL A 17 9.20 0.06 31.57
C VAL A 17 8.08 -0.17 30.56
N LEU A 18 7.05 0.66 30.62
CA LEU A 18 6.04 0.78 29.56
C LEU A 18 6.74 1.37 28.33
N LEU A 19 7.26 0.48 27.48
CA LEU A 19 7.60 0.83 26.11
C LEU A 19 6.30 1.19 25.39
N PHE A 20 5.97 2.48 25.38
CA PHE A 20 4.98 3.03 24.46
C PHE A 20 5.56 2.91 23.06
N SER A 21 5.40 1.74 22.44
CA SER A 21 5.53 1.61 21.00
C SER A 21 4.47 2.51 20.38
N ASN A 22 4.90 3.68 19.89
CA ASN A 22 4.08 4.53 19.04
C ASN A 22 3.73 3.70 17.80
N ILE A 23 2.56 3.08 17.81
CA ILE A 23 1.97 2.49 16.61
C ILE A 23 1.64 3.68 15.73
N VAL A 24 2.58 4.10 14.88
CA VAL A 24 2.30 4.98 13.75
C VAL A 24 1.29 4.22 12.90
N SER A 25 0.01 4.56 13.07
CA SER A 25 -1.05 4.14 12.17
C SER A 25 -0.80 4.86 10.85
N ALA A 26 -0.01 4.25 9.97
CA ALA A 26 0.08 4.70 8.60
C ALA A 26 -1.33 4.61 8.03
N ASN A 27 -1.97 5.76 7.79
CA ASN A 27 -3.25 5.77 7.11
C ASN A 27 -3.00 5.16 5.72
N HIS A 28 -3.83 4.23 5.25
CA HIS A 28 -3.69 3.65 3.91
C HIS A 28 -4.82 4.16 3.01
N VAL A 29 -4.53 4.34 1.72
CA VAL A 29 -5.53 4.59 0.68
C VAL A 29 -5.64 3.34 -0.19
N THR A 30 -6.87 2.85 -0.39
CA THR A 30 -7.17 1.75 -1.30
C THR A 30 -7.46 2.29 -2.69
N TYR A 31 -6.85 1.69 -3.70
CA TYR A 31 -7.06 1.95 -5.11
C TYR A 31 -7.64 0.72 -5.80
N SER A 32 -8.57 0.91 -6.75
CA SER A 32 -8.98 -0.15 -7.69
C SER A 32 -8.18 -0.07 -8.99
N VAL A 33 -8.00 -1.22 -9.64
CA VAL A 33 -7.38 -1.35 -10.97
C VAL A 33 -8.40 -2.00 -11.89
N GLU A 34 -8.72 -1.34 -13.00
CA GLU A 34 -9.71 -1.83 -13.97
C GLU A 34 -9.20 -1.62 -15.39
N TYR A 35 -9.58 -2.50 -16.30
CA TYR A 35 -9.35 -2.26 -17.73
C TYR A 35 -10.35 -1.25 -18.28
N SER A 36 -9.89 -0.38 -19.20
CA SER A 36 -10.79 0.43 -20.03
C SER A 36 -11.71 -0.49 -20.83
N THR A 37 -12.97 -0.10 -20.98
CA THR A 37 -13.95 -0.84 -21.81
C THR A 37 -13.56 -0.89 -23.29
N SER A 38 -12.73 0.06 -23.75
CA SER A 38 -12.19 0.11 -25.11
C SER A 38 -10.88 -0.67 -25.28
N SER A 39 -10.33 -1.23 -24.20
CA SER A 39 -9.02 -1.90 -24.20
C SER A 39 -9.07 -3.25 -24.90
N ALA A 40 -7.95 -3.66 -25.51
CA ALA A 40 -7.73 -5.07 -25.81
C ALA A 40 -7.77 -5.90 -24.53
N LYS A 41 -8.16 -7.18 -24.64
CA LYS A 41 -8.22 -8.10 -23.50
C LYS A 41 -6.82 -8.31 -22.90
N GLY A 42 -6.57 -7.69 -21.75
CA GLY A 42 -5.30 -7.77 -21.04
C GLY A 42 -5.12 -9.07 -20.24
N PRO A 43 -3.94 -9.27 -19.64
CA PRO A 43 -3.67 -10.35 -18.69
C PRO A 43 -4.52 -10.22 -17.40
N THR A 44 -4.58 -11.28 -16.59
CA THR A 44 -5.25 -11.22 -15.27
C THR A 44 -4.57 -10.21 -14.35
N LEU A 45 -5.36 -9.40 -13.62
CA LEU A 45 -4.87 -8.39 -12.68
C LEU A 45 -4.59 -8.95 -11.28
N GLU A 46 -5.36 -9.94 -10.83
CA GLU A 46 -5.17 -10.60 -9.53
C GLU A 46 -3.71 -11.07 -9.35
N ASN A 47 -3.06 -10.56 -8.30
CA ASN A 47 -1.66 -10.82 -7.95
C ASN A 47 -0.65 -10.49 -9.07
N ALA A 48 -1.05 -9.74 -10.10
CA ALA A 48 -0.14 -9.26 -11.11
C ALA A 48 0.86 -8.28 -10.50
N GLU A 49 2.14 -8.41 -10.87
CA GLU A 49 3.12 -7.38 -10.54
C GLU A 49 3.10 -6.32 -11.63
N ILE A 50 2.66 -5.11 -11.27
CA ILE A 50 2.58 -3.97 -12.19
C ILE A 50 3.55 -2.90 -11.68
N PRO A 51 4.71 -2.69 -12.34
CA PRO A 51 5.59 -1.56 -12.06
C PRO A 51 4.81 -0.24 -12.10
N ALA A 52 5.04 0.62 -11.12
CA ALA A 52 4.36 1.90 -11.03
C ALA A 52 5.27 3.00 -10.50
N GLN A 53 4.93 4.24 -10.82
CA GLN A 53 5.56 5.45 -10.31
C GLN A 53 4.50 6.30 -9.63
N ILE A 54 4.80 6.75 -8.42
CA ILE A 54 3.98 7.70 -7.68
C ILE A 54 4.50 9.12 -7.92
N PHE A 55 3.59 10.05 -8.12
CA PHE A 55 3.87 11.48 -8.30
C PHE A 55 3.18 12.29 -7.20
N ARG A 56 3.86 13.32 -6.71
CA ARG A 56 3.34 14.28 -5.73
C ARG A 56 3.42 15.69 -6.32
N GLY A 57 2.27 16.33 -6.52
CA GLY A 57 2.21 17.67 -7.12
C GLY A 57 2.92 17.74 -8.49
N GLY A 58 2.82 16.68 -9.30
CA GLY A 58 3.46 16.58 -10.61
C GLY A 58 4.93 16.13 -10.59
N THR A 59 5.56 16.01 -9.41
CA THR A 59 6.96 15.56 -9.29
C THR A 59 7.03 14.07 -8.96
N PRO A 60 7.88 13.27 -9.62
CA PRO A 60 8.13 11.88 -9.24
C PRO A 60 8.55 11.76 -7.76
N ALA A 61 7.83 10.94 -6.99
CA ALA A 61 8.12 10.71 -5.58
C ALA A 61 8.74 9.32 -5.31
N GLY A 62 8.51 8.35 -6.20
CA GLY A 62 9.14 7.03 -6.08
C GLY A 62 8.60 6.00 -7.06
N PHE A 63 9.28 4.87 -7.13
CA PHE A 63 8.84 3.68 -7.87
C PHE A 63 8.41 2.59 -6.91
N PHE A 64 7.39 1.84 -7.29
CA PHE A 64 6.89 0.71 -6.51
C PHE A 64 6.24 -0.33 -7.43
N LYS A 65 5.80 -1.44 -6.85
CA LYS A 65 5.03 -2.48 -7.55
C LYS A 65 3.62 -2.51 -7.00
N ILE A 66 2.64 -2.34 -7.87
CA ILE A 66 1.24 -2.63 -7.57
C ILE A 66 1.06 -4.15 -7.61
N LYS A 67 0.34 -4.67 -6.62
CA LYS A 67 -0.07 -6.07 -6.50
C LYS A 67 -1.55 -6.09 -6.14
N PRO A 68 -2.45 -6.12 -7.15
CA PRO A 68 -3.89 -6.15 -6.89
C PRO A 68 -4.29 -7.45 -6.18
N ASN A 69 -5.23 -7.36 -5.26
CA ASN A 69 -5.83 -8.51 -4.58
C ASN A 69 -6.90 -9.17 -5.48
N SER A 70 -7.67 -10.12 -4.95
CA SER A 70 -8.74 -10.81 -5.68
C SER A 70 -9.95 -9.94 -6.05
N LYS A 71 -9.99 -8.69 -5.58
CA LYS A 71 -10.96 -7.66 -5.97
C LYS A 71 -10.35 -6.62 -6.91
N ASP A 72 -9.16 -6.89 -7.42
CA ASP A 72 -8.35 -5.95 -8.22
C ASP A 72 -8.03 -4.64 -7.48
N GLU A 73 -7.90 -4.71 -6.14
CA GLU A 73 -7.57 -3.55 -5.28
C GLU A 73 -6.15 -3.65 -4.72
N PHE A 74 -5.50 -2.52 -4.48
CA PHE A 74 -4.23 -2.44 -3.75
C PHE A 74 -4.23 -1.26 -2.79
N THR A 75 -3.34 -1.28 -1.79
CA THR A 75 -3.22 -0.19 -0.81
C THR A 75 -1.87 0.49 -0.93
N VAL A 76 -1.87 1.81 -0.74
CA VAL A 76 -0.68 2.65 -0.66
C VAL A 76 -0.70 3.38 0.68
N PRO A 77 0.43 3.50 1.39
CA PRO A 77 0.52 4.39 2.53
C PRO A 77 0.10 5.82 2.13
N ASN A 78 -0.83 6.40 2.88
CA ASN A 78 -1.33 7.78 2.75
C ASN A 78 -0.34 8.80 3.32
N ASP A 79 0.94 8.44 3.44
CA ASP A 79 2.03 9.31 3.88
C ASP A 79 2.14 10.57 2.99
N TYR A 80 1.50 10.52 1.81
CA TYR A 80 1.59 11.51 0.74
C TYR A 80 0.32 12.39 0.55
N GLY A 81 -0.77 12.13 1.28
CA GLY A 81 -2.00 12.95 1.26
C GLY A 81 -2.82 12.90 -0.04
N LYS A 82 -3.72 13.88 -0.23
CA LYS A 82 -4.71 13.91 -1.35
C LYS A 82 -4.15 14.26 -2.74
N ASN A 83 -2.87 14.62 -2.84
CA ASN A 83 -2.24 15.16 -4.07
C ASN A 83 -1.32 14.14 -4.76
N ILE A 84 -1.70 12.86 -4.74
CA ILE A 84 -0.95 11.78 -5.36
C ILE A 84 -1.55 11.36 -6.70
N ALA A 85 -0.68 11.17 -7.69
CA ALA A 85 -1.01 10.48 -8.92
C ALA A 85 -0.16 9.22 -9.05
N ILE A 86 -0.67 8.22 -9.74
CA ILE A 86 0.03 6.95 -9.95
C ILE A 86 0.01 6.65 -11.44
N ALA A 87 1.19 6.40 -12.01
CA ALA A 87 1.32 5.84 -13.35
C ALA A 87 1.71 4.37 -13.22
N ALA A 88 0.92 3.49 -13.82
CA ALA A 88 1.16 2.05 -13.90
C ALA A 88 1.70 1.72 -15.30
N PHE A 89 2.77 0.94 -15.34
CA PHE A 89 3.46 0.57 -16.56
C PHE A 89 3.55 -0.94 -16.64
N SER A 90 3.24 -1.50 -17.81
CA SER A 90 3.53 -2.89 -18.15
C SER A 90 2.92 -3.92 -17.20
N ILE A 91 2.01 -4.75 -17.69
CA ILE A 91 1.45 -5.83 -16.86
C ILE A 91 2.16 -7.14 -17.18
N LYS A 92 2.64 -7.86 -16.16
CA LYS A 92 3.26 -9.16 -16.33
C LYS A 92 2.35 -10.09 -17.16
N GLY A 93 2.88 -10.62 -18.26
CA GLY A 93 2.14 -11.48 -19.19
C GLY A 93 1.62 -10.78 -20.43
N GLN A 94 1.67 -9.44 -20.51
CA GLN A 94 1.27 -8.69 -21.71
C GLN A 94 2.07 -9.08 -22.96
N ASP A 95 3.36 -9.43 -22.80
CA ASP A 95 4.22 -9.81 -23.92
C ASP A 95 3.74 -11.08 -24.64
N LYS A 96 3.17 -12.03 -23.88
CA LYS A 96 2.59 -13.27 -24.43
C LYS A 96 1.32 -13.01 -25.23
N LEU A 97 0.67 -11.88 -24.96
CA LEU A 97 -0.54 -11.45 -25.67
C LEU A 97 -0.23 -10.44 -26.78
N HIS A 98 1.05 -10.10 -27.00
CA HIS A 98 1.48 -9.06 -27.93
C HIS A 98 0.80 -7.71 -27.64
N LEU A 99 0.71 -7.35 -26.36
CA LEU A 99 0.09 -6.10 -25.91
C LEU A 99 1.09 -5.18 -25.20
N THR A 100 0.81 -3.89 -25.24
CA THR A 100 1.39 -2.88 -24.35
C THR A 100 0.29 -2.34 -23.45
N CYS A 101 0.40 -2.54 -22.14
CA CYS A 101 -0.57 -2.06 -21.16
C CYS A 101 0.00 -0.95 -20.28
N SER A 102 -0.80 0.09 -20.03
CA SER A 102 -0.45 1.19 -19.11
C SER A 102 -1.71 1.85 -18.55
N GLY A 103 -1.60 2.57 -17.44
CA GLY A 103 -2.75 3.28 -16.90
C GLY A 103 -2.38 4.30 -15.85
N ASN A 104 -3.31 5.18 -15.50
CA ASN A 104 -3.07 6.26 -14.57
C ASN A 104 -4.21 6.41 -13.56
N ALA A 105 -3.86 6.77 -12.33
CA ALA A 105 -4.76 7.38 -11.36
C ALA A 105 -4.35 8.84 -11.16
N TYR A 106 -5.31 9.74 -11.30
CA TYR A 106 -5.13 11.18 -11.09
C TYR A 106 -5.41 11.57 -9.62
N PRO A 107 -4.92 12.73 -9.16
CA PRO A 107 -5.17 13.19 -7.80
C PRO A 107 -6.66 13.21 -7.43
N GLY A 108 -6.99 12.67 -6.26
CA GLY A 108 -8.36 12.53 -5.78
C GLY A 108 -9.17 11.40 -6.41
N ASN A 109 -8.63 10.68 -7.39
CA ASN A 109 -9.27 9.51 -7.99
C ASN A 109 -8.53 8.23 -7.56
N HIS A 110 -9.22 7.35 -6.84
CA HIS A 110 -8.65 6.10 -6.34
C HIS A 110 -8.87 4.92 -7.30
N LYS A 111 -8.79 5.18 -8.60
CA LYS A 111 -8.94 4.17 -9.65
C LYS A 111 -7.88 4.35 -10.72
N ILE A 112 -7.17 3.26 -11.03
CA ILE A 112 -6.28 3.17 -12.19
C ILE A 112 -7.05 2.51 -13.32
N VAL A 113 -7.23 3.25 -14.41
CA VAL A 113 -7.79 2.69 -15.65
C VAL A 113 -6.63 2.26 -16.54
N ILE A 114 -6.51 0.95 -16.75
CA ILE A 114 -5.51 0.34 -17.63
C ILE A 114 -6.04 0.29 -19.06
N GLU A 115 -5.24 0.74 -19.99
CA GLU A 115 -5.44 0.58 -21.42
C GLU A 115 -4.34 -0.33 -21.98
N CYS A 116 -4.76 -1.36 -22.72
CA CYS A 116 -3.89 -2.25 -23.46
C CYS A 116 -4.11 -2.07 -24.96
N THR A 117 -3.02 -1.89 -25.70
CA THR A 117 -3.01 -1.79 -27.16
C THR A 117 -2.16 -2.92 -27.77
N PRO A 118 -2.55 -3.46 -28.94
CA PRO A 118 -1.69 -4.37 -29.69
C PRO A 118 -0.35 -3.72 -30.02
N LYS A 119 0.71 -4.51 -29.90
CA LYS A 119 2.09 -4.12 -30.24
C LYS A 119 2.38 -4.37 -31.73
#